data_AF-A0A1M6KRC0-F1
#
_entry.id   AF-A0A1M6KRC0-F1
#
_cell.length_a   1.000
_cell.length_b   1.000
_cell.length_c   1.000
_cell.angle_alpha   90.00
_cell.angle_beta   90.00
_cell.angle_gamma   90.00
#
_symmetry.space_group_name_H-M   'P 1'
#
loop_
_entity.id
_entity.type
_entity.pdbx_description
1 polymer ?
#
loop_
_entity_poly.entity_id
_entity_poly.type
_entity_poly.pdbx_seq_one_letter_code
_entity_poly.pdbx_strand_id
1 'polypeptide(L)'
;MKILSLITIVFTLTYLIASKVSLLLFKLSNAFFILGITYLIIALIMHVKNVGLFKLIRYNNYKKKQKLLIEKGFEDKDSLMEPYEFFNKDNSNKWNNSIFYIFSIPLLCISVLLAFIGK
;
A
#
# COMPACT_ATOMS: atom_id res chain seq x y z
N MET A 1 13.22 -4.06 -5.94
CA MET A 1 13.94 -2.96 -5.25
C MET A 1 14.51 -1.92 -6.21
N LYS A 2 15.23 -2.31 -7.28
CA LYS A 2 15.84 -1.37 -8.25
C LYS A 2 14.86 -0.33 -8.84
N ILE A 3 13.65 -0.76 -9.20
CA ILE A 3 12.61 0.11 -9.78
C ILE A 3 12.12 1.16 -8.78
N LEU A 4 11.83 0.77 -7.52
CA LEU A 4 11.35 1.70 -6.50
C LEU A 4 12.40 2.77 -6.19
N SER A 5 13.66 2.35 -6.04
CA SER A 5 14.79 3.26 -5.86
C SER A 5 14.96 4.22 -7.04
N LEU A 6 14.78 3.74 -8.27
CA LEU A 6 14.86 4.57 -9.47
C LEU A 6 13.73 5.62 -9.49
N ILE A 7 12.51 5.23 -9.14
CA ILE A 7 11.38 6.18 -9.00
C ILE A 7 11.69 7.23 -7.94
N THR A 8 12.23 6.83 -6.79
CA THR A 8 12.63 7.75 -5.72
C THR A 8 13.66 8.76 -6.24
N ILE A 9 14.71 8.30 -6.93
CA ILE A 9 15.77 9.15 -7.48
C ILE A 9 15.18 10.14 -8.49
N VAL A 10 14.41 9.66 -9.47
CA VAL A 10 13.81 10.49 -10.51
C VAL A 10 12.87 11.55 -9.91
N PHE A 11 12.06 11.17 -8.91
CA PHE A 11 11.18 12.13 -8.23
C PHE A 11 11.98 13.19 -7.46
N THR A 12 13.01 12.79 -6.73
CA THR A 12 13.83 13.76 -5.98
C THR A 12 14.54 14.75 -6.89
N LEU A 13 15.10 14.29 -8.01
CA LEU A 13 15.74 15.15 -9.02
C LEU A 13 14.74 16.13 -9.64
N THR A 14 13.58 15.65 -10.07
CA THR A 14 12.55 16.51 -10.66
C THR A 14 12.01 17.53 -9.65
N TYR A 15 11.81 17.14 -8.38
CA TYR A 15 11.39 18.04 -7.32
C TYR A 15 12.43 19.13 -7.01
N LEU A 16 13.72 18.77 -6.98
CA LEU A 16 14.81 19.73 -6.75
C LEU A 16 14.87 20.82 -7.82
N ILE A 17 14.68 20.45 -9.08
CA ILE A 17 14.69 21.36 -10.23
C ILE A 17 13.44 22.26 -10.21
N ALA A 18 12.27 21.69 -9.92
CA ALA A 18 11.00 22.42 -9.94
C ALA A 18 10.77 23.34 -8.73
N SER A 19 11.38 23.03 -7.58
CA SER A 19 11.13 23.78 -6.33
C SER A 19 11.82 25.15 -6.34
N LYS A 20 11.07 26.20 -6.00
CA LYS A 20 11.55 27.59 -5.89
C LYS A 20 12.14 27.96 -4.51
N VAL A 21 12.12 27.04 -3.54
CA VAL A 21 12.66 27.29 -2.19
C VAL A 21 14.17 27.56 -2.27
N SER A 22 14.73 28.52 -1.54
CA SER A 22 16.15 28.91 -1.71
C SER A 22 17.14 27.89 -1.14
N LEU A 23 16.82 27.25 -0.01
CA LEU A 23 17.71 26.33 0.70
C LEU A 23 17.59 24.89 0.19
N LEU A 24 18.69 24.35 -0.33
CA LEU A 24 18.77 23.00 -0.88
C LEU A 24 18.39 21.92 0.14
N LEU A 25 18.81 22.05 1.40
CA LEU A 25 18.46 21.12 2.48
C LEU A 25 16.94 21.08 2.72
N PHE A 26 16.27 22.23 2.63
CA PHE A 26 14.82 22.32 2.80
C PHE A 26 14.08 21.70 1.61
N LYS A 27 14.59 21.88 0.38
CA LYS A 27 14.06 21.18 -0.81
C LYS A 27 14.17 19.66 -0.66
N LEU A 28 15.33 19.17 -0.23
CA LEU A 28 15.59 17.74 -0.07
C LEU A 28 14.73 17.13 1.03
N SER A 29 14.60 17.83 2.17
CA SER A 29 13.70 17.45 3.26
C SER A 29 12.27 17.30 2.75
N ASN A 30 11.73 18.31 2.06
CA ASN A 30 10.37 18.23 1.53
C ASN A 30 10.19 17.11 0.50
N ALA A 31 11.16 16.90 -0.39
CA ALA A 31 11.11 15.81 -1.36
C ALA A 31 11.02 14.43 -0.67
N PHE A 32 11.88 14.20 0.32
CA PHE A 32 11.88 12.96 1.10
C PHE A 32 10.61 12.79 1.94
N PHE A 33 10.08 13.88 2.51
CA PHE A 33 8.84 13.85 3.28
C PHE A 33 7.65 13.42 2.41
N ILE A 34 7.48 14.05 1.24
CA ILE A 34 6.40 13.75 0.30
C ILE A 34 6.46 12.30 -0.17
N LEU A 35 7.66 11.83 -0.56
CA LEU A 35 7.88 10.43 -0.95
C LEU A 35 7.63 9.45 0.19
N GLY A 36 8.13 9.77 1.39
CA GLY A 36 7.96 8.96 2.59
C GLY A 36 6.49 8.76 2.93
N ILE A 37 5.70 9.84 2.95
CA ILE A 37 4.25 9.80 3.16
C ILE A 37 3.55 9.00 2.08
N THR A 38 3.93 9.20 0.81
CA THR A 38 3.31 8.49 -0.31
C THR A 38 3.49 6.97 -0.17
N TYR A 39 4.72 6.52 0.12
CA TYR A 39 4.98 5.10 0.36
C TYR A 39 4.29 4.58 1.62
N LEU A 40 4.19 5.39 2.68
CA LEU A 40 3.47 5.02 3.90
C LEU A 40 1.98 4.79 3.63
N ILE A 41 1.33 5.69 2.88
CA ILE A 41 -0.09 5.57 2.51
C ILE A 41 -0.31 4.30 1.68
N ILE A 42 0.56 4.05 0.69
CA ILE A 42 0.49 2.83 -0.12
C ILE A 42 0.64 1.57 0.75
N ALA A 43 1.59 1.58 1.69
CA ALA A 43 1.80 0.48 2.64
C ALA A 43 0.57 0.23 3.52
N LEU A 44 -0.07 1.30 4.01
CA LEU A 44 -1.27 1.26 4.84
C LEU A 44 -2.48 0.75 4.06
N ILE A 45 -2.69 1.21 2.82
CA ILE A 45 -3.77 0.70 1.95
C ILE A 45 -3.61 -0.82 1.75
N MET A 46 -2.40 -1.29 1.45
CA MET A 46 -2.15 -2.72 1.32
C MET A 46 -2.27 -3.47 2.66
N HIS A 47 -1.87 -2.85 3.76
CA HIS A 47 -2.03 -3.43 5.08
C HIS A 47 -3.50 -3.67 5.38
N VAL A 48 -4.34 -2.63 5.23
CA VAL A 48 -5.79 -2.67 5.43
C VAL A 48 -6.45 -3.75 4.56
N LYS A 49 -6.03 -3.90 3.29
CA LYS A 49 -6.51 -4.97 2.41
C LYS A 49 -6.12 -6.37 2.90
N ASN A 50 -4.98 -6.50 3.57
CA ASN A 50 -4.50 -7.76 4.13
C ASN A 50 -5.11 -8.08 5.52
N VAL A 51 -5.67 -7.09 6.24
CA VAL A 51 -6.32 -7.29 7.55
C VAL A 51 -7.64 -8.07 7.41
N GLY A 52 -7.95 -8.88 8.43
CA GLY A 52 -9.09 -9.80 8.45
C GLY A 52 -10.47 -9.19 8.16
N LEU A 53 -10.68 -7.90 8.44
CA LEU A 53 -11.94 -7.21 8.16
C LEU A 53 -12.28 -7.19 6.66
N PHE A 54 -11.31 -6.90 5.80
CA PHE A 54 -11.54 -6.90 4.34
C PHE A 54 -11.75 -8.31 3.79
N LYS A 55 -11.10 -9.31 4.40
CA LYS A 55 -11.34 -10.72 4.07
C LYS A 55 -12.78 -11.11 4.36
N LEU A 56 -13.28 -10.77 5.56
CA LEU A 56 -14.66 -11.03 5.96
C LEU A 56 -15.67 -10.34 5.02
N ILE A 57 -15.44 -9.07 4.67
CA ILE A 57 -16.30 -8.34 3.72
C ILE A 57 -16.33 -9.03 2.34
N ARG A 58 -15.16 -9.44 1.85
CA ARG A 58 -15.02 -10.12 0.55
C ARG A 58 -15.72 -11.49 0.56
N TYR A 59 -15.59 -12.24 1.65
CA TYR A 59 -16.33 -13.49 1.84
C TYR A 59 -17.84 -13.27 1.89
N ASN A 60 -18.31 -12.24 2.60
CA ASN A 60 -19.74 -11.95 2.67
C ASN A 60 -20.32 -11.57 1.30
N ASN A 61 -19.57 -10.80 0.50
CA ASN A 61 -19.94 -10.48 -0.88
C ASN A 61 -19.95 -11.71 -1.79
N TYR A 62 -18.96 -12.61 -1.65
CA TYR A 62 -18.93 -13.90 -2.34
C TYR A 62 -20.17 -14.73 -1.99
N LYS A 63 -20.44 -14.92 -0.70
CA LYS A 63 -21.61 -15.66 -0.19
C LYS A 63 -22.93 -15.10 -0.74
N LYS A 64 -23.07 -13.77 -0.79
CA LYS A 64 -24.26 -13.12 -1.37
C LYS A 64 -24.40 -13.41 -2.87
N LYS A 65 -23.31 -13.32 -3.63
CA LYS A 65 -23.31 -13.62 -5.08
C LYS A 65 -23.63 -15.09 -5.34
N GLN A 66 -23.02 -16.00 -4.58
CA GLN A 66 -23.23 -17.43 -4.79
C GLN A 66 -24.63 -17.89 -4.41
N LYS A 67 -25.20 -17.36 -3.31
CA LYS A 67 -26.61 -17.61 -2.98
C LYS A 67 -27.55 -17.23 -4.13
N LEU A 68 -27.31 -16.10 -4.79
CA LEU A 68 -28.10 -15.69 -5.95
C LEU A 68 -27.93 -16.61 -7.17
N LEU A 69 -26.75 -17.21 -7.36
CA LEU A 69 -26.51 -18.17 -8.44
C LEU A 69 -27.19 -19.51 -8.15
N ILE A 70 -27.15 -19.96 -6.90
CA ILE A 70 -27.85 -21.17 -6.42
C ILE A 70 -29.37 -21.00 -6.53
N GLU A 71 -29.91 -19.86 -6.08
CA GLU A 71 -31.35 -19.55 -6.21
C GLU A 71 -31.84 -19.53 -7.67
N LYS A 72 -30.96 -19.16 -8.59
CA LYS A 72 -31.23 -19.18 -10.04
C LYS A 72 -30.95 -20.52 -10.71
N GLY A 73 -30.47 -21.52 -9.97
CA GLY A 73 -30.17 -22.86 -10.47
C GLY A 73 -28.90 -22.97 -11.31
N PHE A 74 -28.01 -21.98 -11.27
CA PHE A 74 -26.74 -22.02 -12.01
C PHE A 74 -25.61 -22.76 -11.27
N GLU A 75 -25.72 -22.92 -9.95
CA GLU A 75 -24.74 -23.63 -9.11
C GLU A 75 -25.45 -24.50 -8.06
N ASP A 76 -24.80 -25.59 -7.67
CA ASP A 76 -25.27 -26.48 -6.60
C ASP A 76 -25.10 -25.86 -5.21
N LYS A 77 -25.94 -26.25 -4.26
CA LYS A 77 -25.83 -25.79 -2.86
C LYS A 77 -24.50 -26.11 -2.21
N ASP A 78 -23.84 -27.18 -2.67
CA ASP A 78 -22.53 -27.63 -2.18
C ASP A 78 -21.37 -26.81 -2.76
N SER A 79 -21.62 -25.89 -3.70
CA SER A 79 -20.58 -25.02 -4.26
C SER A 79 -20.10 -23.94 -3.27
N LEU A 80 -20.78 -23.79 -2.12
CA LEU A 80 -20.56 -22.71 -1.17
C LEU A 80 -19.43 -23.05 -0.20
N MET A 81 -18.26 -22.47 -0.46
CA MET A 81 -17.07 -22.67 0.36
C MET A 81 -17.24 -22.12 1.78
N GLU A 82 -16.66 -22.83 2.76
CA GLU A 82 -16.55 -22.33 4.13
C GLU A 82 -15.57 -21.15 4.23
N PRO A 83 -15.70 -20.28 5.26
CA PRO A 83 -14.82 -19.12 5.41
C PRO A 83 -13.34 -19.51 5.47
N TYR A 84 -13.01 -20.61 6.15
CA TYR A 84 -11.64 -21.09 6.29
C TYR A 84 -11.04 -21.50 4.94
N GLU A 85 -11.79 -22.24 4.12
CA GLU A 85 -11.35 -22.65 2.78
C GLU A 85 -11.21 -21.45 1.84
N PHE A 86 -12.18 -20.52 1.89
CA PHE A 86 -12.13 -19.30 1.11
C PHE A 86 -10.90 -18.44 1.45
N PHE A 87 -10.61 -18.26 2.74
CA PHE A 87 -9.45 -17.49 3.18
C PHE A 87 -8.11 -18.18 2.90
N ASN A 88 -8.06 -19.51 2.96
CA ASN A 88 -6.84 -20.26 2.62
C ASN A 88 -6.53 -20.24 1.13
N LYS A 89 -7.55 -20.34 0.28
CA LYS A 89 -7.39 -20.24 -1.19
C LYS A 89 -6.86 -18.85 -1.60
N ASP A 90 -7.35 -17.81 -0.92
CA ASP A 90 -7.05 -16.41 -1.21
C ASP A 90 -5.77 -15.89 -0.51
N ASN A 91 -5.26 -16.60 0.50
CA ASN A 91 -4.01 -16.27 1.21
C ASN A 91 -2.76 -16.36 0.33
N SER A 92 -2.83 -17.05 -0.82
CA SER A 92 -1.79 -17.06 -1.86
C SER A 92 -1.54 -15.67 -2.48
N ASN A 93 -2.54 -14.77 -2.40
CA ASN A 93 -2.48 -13.39 -2.90
C ASN A 93 -2.22 -12.37 -1.78
N LYS A 94 -1.42 -12.69 -0.75
CA LYS A 94 -0.97 -11.67 0.21
C LYS A 94 -0.01 -10.72 -0.49
N TRP A 95 -0.44 -9.47 -0.67
CA TRP A 95 0.43 -8.42 -1.22
C TRP A 95 1.48 -8.06 -0.18
N ASN A 96 2.76 -8.28 -0.50
CA ASN A 96 3.85 -7.95 0.41
C ASN A 96 4.01 -6.42 0.50
N ASN A 97 3.57 -5.84 1.61
CA ASN A 97 3.64 -4.40 1.87
C ASN A 97 4.89 -3.99 2.67
N SER A 98 5.67 -4.94 3.20
CA SER A 98 6.88 -4.67 3.98
C SER A 98 7.90 -3.83 3.21
N ILE A 99 7.96 -4.02 1.89
CA ILE A 99 8.86 -3.26 1.00
C ILE A 99 8.57 -1.77 1.07
N PHE A 100 7.31 -1.35 1.16
CA PHE A 100 6.96 0.06 1.23
C PHE A 100 7.28 0.69 2.58
N TYR A 101 7.18 -0.09 3.67
CA TYR A 101 7.60 0.36 5.00
C TYR A 101 9.12 0.56 5.10
N ILE A 102 9.91 -0.32 4.47
CA ILE A 102 11.38 -0.20 4.43
C ILE A 102 11.83 1.09 3.76
N PHE A 103 11.06 1.62 2.81
CA PHE A 103 11.35 2.91 2.19
C PHE A 103 10.71 4.08 2.94
N SER A 104 9.45 3.99 3.35
CA SER A 104 8.75 5.12 3.96
C SER A 104 9.38 5.58 5.28
N ILE A 105 9.71 4.65 6.17
CA ILE A 105 10.19 4.98 7.52
C ILE A 105 11.54 5.71 7.47
N PRO A 106 12.59 5.21 6.79
CA PRO A 106 13.86 5.93 6.69
C PRO A 106 13.72 7.26 5.97
N LEU A 107 12.93 7.35 4.89
CA LEU A 107 12.73 8.61 4.18
C LEU A 107 12.09 9.68 5.08
N LEU A 108 11.11 9.30 5.90
CA LEU A 108 10.49 10.21 6.86
C LEU A 108 11.48 10.64 7.94
N CYS A 109 12.23 9.70 8.54
CA CYS A 109 13.24 10.03 9.55
C CYS A 109 14.32 10.98 8.99
N ILE A 110 14.83 10.69 7.78
CA ILE A 110 15.82 11.51 7.09
C ILE A 110 15.22 12.89 6.78
N SER A 111 13.97 12.97 6.33
CA SER A 111 13.33 14.26 6.05
C SER A 111 13.27 15.17 7.29
N VAL A 112 12.94 14.61 8.45
CA VAL A 112 12.87 15.34 9.72
C VAL A 112 14.25 15.77 10.18
N LEU A 113 15.26 14.90 10.08
CA LEU A 113 16.66 15.24 10.38
C LEU A 113 17.15 16.39 9.50
N LEU A 114 16.89 16.35 8.19
CA LEU A 114 17.28 17.44 7.28
C LEU A 114 16.53 18.74 7.56
N ALA A 115 15.26 18.68 7.96
CA ALA A 115 14.52 19.87 8.38
C ALA A 115 15.11 20.48 9.66
N PHE A 116 15.58 19.65 10.59
CA PHE A 116 16.18 20.11 11.84
C PHE A 116 17.57 20.72 11.62
N ILE A 117 18.37 20.14 10.73
CA ILE A 117 19.71 20.64 10.37
C ILE A 117 19.64 21.88 9.47
N GLY A 118 18.62 21.96 8.60
CA GLY A 118 18.42 23.07 7.66
C GLY A 118 17.68 24.27 8.24
N LYS A 119 17.34 24.25 9.53
CA LYS A 119 16.79 25.38 10.29
C LYS A 119 17.91 26.24 10.86
#